data_AF-A0A1Q7YCV7-F1
#
_entry.id   AF-A0A1Q7YCV7-F1
#
_cell.length_a   1.000
_cell.length_b   1.000
_cell.length_c   1.000
_cell.angle_alpha   90.00
_cell.angle_beta   90.00
_cell.angle_gamma   90.00
#
_symmetry.space_group_name_H-M   'P 1'
#
loop_
_entity.id
_entity.type
_entity.pdbx_description
1 polymer ?
#
loop_
_entity_poly.entity_id
_entity_poly.type
_entity_poly.pdbx_seq_one_letter_code
_entity_poly.pdbx_strand_id
1 'polypeptide(L)'
;MKNKGFTSAIIAAALIIVTASYALAQSGVLNKPYQQWTKADVIKLLTDSPWARTQTIRLQRRGQVRAIAGQTSTVGGSLGAPAVGNTGELSSAEDPVDYKFTLRLRSALPVRQAIVRLVQLDQQYDQMTLQQKSALDAQTRELLDCPECRENYIISVGFGSSNADNIDLIYEWFRGQSVQSLKNYIYIANDRGERRELSRFIAPKVQGDEAFFFFKRIGSNERPLLTPDSKKLLFRMSDVNARSVTNFDIDVTKLVVDGQVQF
;
A
#
# COMPACT_ATOMS: atom_id res chain seq x y z
N MET A 1 73.77 -22.85 19.10
CA MET A 1 73.80 -23.16 17.65
C MET A 1 72.43 -22.83 17.07
N LYS A 2 72.41 -22.12 15.95
CA LYS A 2 71.22 -21.71 15.19
C LYS A 2 70.49 -22.94 14.66
N ASN A 3 69.15 -22.94 14.68
CA ASN A 3 68.39 -23.54 13.60
C ASN A 3 67.07 -22.78 13.37
N LYS A 4 66.92 -22.31 12.13
CA LYS A 4 65.71 -21.72 11.55
C LYS A 4 64.93 -22.83 10.83
N GLY A 5 63.62 -22.64 10.73
CA GLY A 5 62.72 -23.41 9.88
C GLY A 5 61.45 -23.73 10.67
N PHE A 6 60.23 -23.59 10.18
CA PHE A 6 59.76 -23.27 8.85
C PHE A 6 58.35 -22.68 9.02
N THR A 7 58.01 -21.74 8.15
CA THR A 7 56.70 -21.13 7.96
C THR A 7 55.59 -22.16 7.74
N SER A 8 54.44 -21.99 8.39
CA SER A 8 53.13 -22.32 7.81
C SER A 8 52.06 -21.45 8.45
N ALA A 9 51.67 -20.43 7.69
CA ALA A 9 50.48 -19.65 7.90
C ALA A 9 49.24 -20.52 7.59
N ILE A 10 48.29 -20.58 8.52
CA ILE A 10 46.90 -20.91 8.19
C ILE A 10 46.08 -19.71 8.63
N ILE A 11 45.73 -18.90 7.64
CA ILE A 11 44.76 -17.82 7.72
C ILE A 11 43.39 -18.47 7.85
N ALA A 12 42.85 -18.58 9.07
CA ALA A 12 41.44 -18.85 9.27
C ALA A 12 40.68 -17.54 9.11
N ALA A 13 40.30 -17.22 7.87
CA ALA A 13 39.36 -16.14 7.56
C ALA A 13 37.98 -16.52 8.13
N ALA A 14 37.71 -16.09 9.36
CA ALA A 14 36.36 -16.09 9.91
C ALA A 14 35.55 -15.05 9.12
N LEU A 15 34.79 -15.53 8.13
CA LEU A 15 33.80 -14.76 7.41
C LEU A 15 32.64 -14.48 8.37
N ILE A 16 32.79 -13.46 9.21
CA ILE A 16 31.68 -12.85 9.94
C ILE A 16 30.83 -12.18 8.86
N ILE A 17 29.79 -12.87 8.42
CA ILE A 17 28.72 -12.26 7.64
C ILE A 17 28.09 -11.23 8.59
N VAL A 18 28.51 -9.99 8.43
CA VAL A 18 27.76 -8.82 8.89
C VAL A 18 26.48 -8.81 8.07
N THR A 19 25.48 -9.58 8.49
CA THR A 19 24.10 -9.30 8.10
C THR A 19 23.77 -7.98 8.76
N ALA A 20 23.93 -6.91 7.99
CA ALA A 20 23.56 -5.57 8.36
C ALA A 20 22.14 -5.57 8.93
N SER A 21 22.08 -5.18 10.20
CA SER A 21 20.89 -4.93 10.97
C SER A 21 19.94 -3.99 10.21
N TYR A 22 18.85 -4.52 9.66
CA TYR A 22 17.65 -3.73 9.40
C TYR A 22 16.67 -3.88 10.57
N ALA A 23 17.19 -3.82 11.79
CA ALA A 23 16.43 -3.21 12.87
C ALA A 23 16.36 -1.72 12.52
N LEU A 24 15.43 -1.36 11.63
CA LEU A 24 15.14 0.02 11.31
C LEU A 24 14.96 0.75 12.63
N ALA A 25 15.73 1.82 12.82
CA ALA A 25 15.61 2.84 13.86
C ALA A 25 14.26 3.60 13.78
N GLN A 26 13.16 2.89 13.54
CA GLN A 26 11.78 3.35 13.55
C GLN A 26 11.23 3.56 14.96
N SER A 27 12.01 3.27 16.01
CA SER A 27 11.64 3.61 17.39
C SER A 27 11.72 5.12 17.67
N GLY A 28 12.53 5.91 16.96
CA GLY A 28 12.71 7.33 17.30
C GLY A 28 11.51 8.22 16.97
N VAL A 29 10.90 8.05 15.80
CA VAL A 29 9.83 8.95 15.32
C VAL A 29 8.52 8.72 16.08
N LEU A 30 8.16 7.47 16.36
CA LEU A 30 6.93 7.16 17.08
C LEU A 30 7.00 7.52 18.58
N ASN A 31 8.21 7.70 19.12
CA ASN A 31 8.42 8.12 20.51
C ASN A 31 8.14 9.62 20.74
N LYS A 32 8.01 10.43 19.68
CA LYS A 32 7.62 11.84 19.78
C LYS A 32 6.15 12.03 19.37
N PRO A 33 5.42 12.98 19.97
CA PRO A 33 4.08 13.36 19.53
C PRO A 33 4.05 13.65 18.03
N TYR A 34 2.98 13.26 17.34
CA TYR A 34 2.91 13.37 15.89
C TYR A 34 3.01 14.82 15.37
N GLN A 35 2.67 15.79 16.21
CA GLN A 35 2.83 17.22 15.96
C GLN A 35 4.31 17.62 15.81
N GLN A 36 5.26 16.81 16.26
CA GLN A 36 6.70 17.03 16.12
C GLN A 36 7.31 16.26 14.93
N TRP A 37 6.50 15.57 14.13
CA TRP A 37 6.99 14.88 12.94
C TRP A 37 7.26 15.89 11.83
N THR A 38 8.39 15.71 11.15
CA THR A 38 8.75 16.49 9.97
C THR A 38 8.01 15.98 8.74
N LYS A 39 7.99 16.76 7.65
CA LYS A 39 7.39 16.31 6.38
C LYS A 39 8.06 15.03 5.86
N ALA A 40 9.38 14.90 6.03
CA ALA A 40 10.12 13.70 5.66
C ALA A 40 9.71 12.47 6.50
N ASP A 41 9.55 12.64 7.82
CA ASP A 41 9.06 11.59 8.72
C ASP A 41 7.68 11.09 8.28
N VAL A 42 6.77 12.03 8.00
CA VAL A 42 5.39 11.77 7.58
C VAL A 42 5.34 11.05 6.23
N ILE A 43 6.07 11.54 5.22
CA ILE A 43 6.11 10.90 3.90
C ILE A 43 6.66 9.48 4.00
N LYS A 44 7.71 9.27 4.81
CA LYS A 44 8.26 7.95 5.05
C LYS A 44 7.24 7.04 5.73
N LEU A 45 6.55 7.51 6.77
CA LEU A 45 5.51 6.73 7.45
C LEU A 45 4.40 6.31 6.47
N LEU A 46 4.02 7.20 5.54
CA LEU A 46 2.96 6.96 4.57
C LEU A 46 3.38 6.21 3.31
N THR A 47 4.67 5.90 3.10
CA THR A 47 5.15 5.21 1.88
C THR A 47 6.08 4.03 2.15
N ASP A 48 6.80 4.04 3.27
CA ASP A 48 7.79 3.05 3.67
C ASP A 48 7.78 2.84 5.19
N SER A 49 6.76 2.15 5.67
CA SER A 49 6.58 1.80 7.08
C SER A 49 5.99 0.39 7.23
N PRO A 50 5.94 -0.15 8.46
CA PRO A 50 5.28 -1.42 8.74
C PRO A 50 3.82 -1.47 8.25
N TRP A 51 3.16 -0.31 8.15
CA TRP A 51 1.74 -0.15 7.86
C TRP A 51 1.44 0.48 6.50
N ALA A 52 2.47 0.92 5.78
CA ALA A 52 2.33 1.53 4.47
C ALA A 52 3.49 1.14 3.56
N ARG A 53 3.20 0.78 2.32
CA ARG A 53 4.23 0.38 1.36
C ARG A 53 3.89 0.82 -0.04
N THR A 54 4.85 1.47 -0.68
CA THR A 54 4.81 1.72 -2.13
C THR A 54 5.51 0.59 -2.89
N GLN A 55 4.85 0.06 -3.92
CA GLN A 55 5.41 -0.88 -4.89
C GLN A 55 5.35 -0.26 -6.28
N THR A 56 6.40 -0.47 -7.08
CA THR A 56 6.41 -0.09 -8.49
C THR A 56 6.16 -1.34 -9.33
N ILE A 57 5.18 -1.29 -10.21
CA ILE A 57 4.82 -2.37 -11.14
C ILE A 57 5.00 -1.86 -12.56
N ARG A 58 5.76 -2.60 -13.36
CA ARG A 58 6.03 -2.28 -14.75
C ARG A 58 5.07 -3.02 -15.65
N LEU A 59 4.18 -2.30 -16.35
CA LEU A 59 3.17 -2.87 -17.24
C LEU A 59 3.45 -2.51 -18.71
N GLN A 60 3.30 -3.49 -19.61
CA GLN A 60 3.36 -3.30 -21.06
C GLN A 60 2.02 -2.72 -21.54
N ARG A 61 2.03 -1.60 -22.27
CA ARG A 61 0.82 -0.82 -22.59
C ARG A 61 -0.13 -1.58 -23.55
N ARG A 62 -1.41 -1.21 -23.50
CA ARG A 62 -2.63 -1.79 -24.13
C ARG A 62 -3.03 -3.24 -23.83
N GLY A 63 -2.14 -4.23 -23.88
CA GLY A 63 -2.53 -5.64 -23.77
C GLY A 63 -2.92 -6.07 -22.35
N GLN A 64 -2.10 -5.71 -21.36
CA GLN A 64 -2.31 -6.13 -19.97
C GLN A 64 -3.29 -5.22 -19.24
N VAL A 65 -3.32 -3.92 -19.54
CA VAL A 65 -4.21 -3.01 -18.81
C VAL A 65 -5.68 -3.18 -19.19
N ARG A 66 -6.01 -3.54 -20.45
CA ARG A 66 -7.39 -3.96 -20.81
C ARG A 66 -7.80 -5.26 -20.13
N ALA A 67 -6.85 -6.18 -19.96
CA ALA A 67 -7.06 -7.43 -19.25
C ALA A 67 -7.25 -7.21 -17.74
N ILE A 68 -6.48 -6.30 -17.12
CA ILE A 68 -6.67 -5.81 -15.75
C ILE A 68 -8.02 -5.08 -15.64
N ALA A 69 -8.38 -4.28 -16.64
CA ALA A 69 -9.64 -3.53 -16.70
C ALA A 69 -10.88 -4.41 -16.89
N GLY A 70 -10.74 -5.75 -16.96
CA GLY A 70 -11.86 -6.68 -17.13
C GLY A 70 -12.55 -6.63 -18.49
N GLN A 71 -12.00 -5.92 -19.48
CA GLN A 71 -12.50 -5.96 -20.85
C GLN A 71 -11.87 -7.15 -21.57
N THR A 72 -12.55 -8.29 -21.51
CA THR A 72 -12.31 -9.37 -22.48
C THR A 72 -12.54 -8.79 -23.86
N SER A 73 -11.50 -8.76 -24.70
CA SER A 73 -11.65 -8.57 -26.13
C SER A 73 -12.62 -9.62 -26.65
N THR A 74 -13.89 -9.25 -26.85
CA THR A 74 -14.81 -10.02 -27.65
C THR A 74 -14.29 -9.97 -29.08
N VAL A 75 -13.43 -10.92 -29.44
CA VAL A 75 -13.25 -11.31 -30.84
C VAL A 75 -14.51 -12.07 -31.22
N GLY A 76 -15.61 -11.32 -31.38
CA GLY A 76 -16.83 -11.78 -32.01
C GLY A 76 -16.61 -11.70 -33.51
N GLY A 77 -16.39 -12.85 -34.14
CA GLY A 77 -16.38 -12.95 -35.59
C GLY A 77 -17.72 -12.51 -36.15
N SER A 78 -17.69 -11.52 -37.04
CA SER A 78 -18.79 -11.25 -37.97
C SER A 78 -18.22 -11.23 -39.38
N LEU A 79 -18.74 -12.16 -40.19
CA LEU A 79 -18.47 -12.31 -41.61
C LEU A 79 -19.05 -11.12 -42.38
N GLY A 80 -18.24 -10.52 -43.26
CA GLY A 80 -18.71 -9.80 -44.45
C GLY A 80 -18.62 -8.26 -44.45
N ALA A 81 -17.49 -7.72 -44.92
CA ALA A 81 -17.40 -6.52 -45.80
C ALA A 81 -15.92 -6.26 -46.21
N PRO A 82 -15.60 -5.95 -47.47
CA PRO A 82 -14.26 -5.49 -47.87
C PRO A 82 -14.21 -3.96 -48.08
N ALA A 83 -13.23 -3.28 -47.46
CA ALA A 83 -12.69 -1.97 -47.86
C ALA A 83 -11.41 -1.71 -47.04
N VAL A 84 -10.23 -2.00 -47.57
CA VAL A 84 -9.30 -1.07 -48.25
C VAL A 84 -8.94 0.16 -47.41
N GLY A 85 -7.68 0.18 -46.95
CA GLY A 85 -6.87 1.39 -46.92
C GLY A 85 -6.75 2.14 -45.60
N ASN A 86 -5.99 1.58 -44.64
CA ASN A 86 -4.98 2.38 -43.93
C ASN A 86 -3.94 1.44 -43.32
N THR A 87 -2.92 1.13 -44.12
CA THR A 87 -1.59 0.74 -43.66
C THR A 87 -0.97 1.93 -42.92
N GLY A 88 -1.30 2.05 -41.63
CA GLY A 88 -0.58 2.89 -40.68
C GLY A 88 0.18 2.00 -39.71
N GLU A 89 1.48 1.89 -39.93
CA GLU A 89 2.51 1.45 -38.97
C GLU A 89 2.15 0.35 -37.97
N LEU A 90 2.54 -0.89 -38.30
CA LEU A 90 3.15 -1.76 -37.31
C LEU A 90 4.53 -1.16 -36.93
N SER A 91 4.58 -0.21 -36.00
CA SER A 91 5.85 0.30 -35.47
C SER A 91 5.66 0.92 -34.08
N SER A 92 6.08 0.14 -33.08
CA SER A 92 6.72 0.53 -31.82
C SER A 92 6.38 -0.53 -30.77
N ALA A 93 7.39 -1.24 -30.30
CA ALA A 93 7.30 -1.87 -28.99
C ALA A 93 6.94 -0.75 -28.01
N GLU A 94 5.70 -0.73 -27.50
CA GLU A 94 5.27 0.30 -26.57
C GLU A 94 6.14 0.21 -25.32
N ASP A 95 6.77 1.32 -24.94
CA ASP A 95 7.64 1.33 -23.77
C ASP A 95 6.84 0.94 -22.51
N PRO A 96 7.36 0.00 -21.70
CA PRO A 96 6.69 -0.39 -20.46
C PRO A 96 6.62 0.79 -19.49
N VAL A 97 5.44 0.99 -18.92
CA VAL A 97 5.13 2.07 -17.99
C VAL A 97 5.26 1.59 -16.56
N ASP A 98 5.95 2.37 -15.73
CA ASP A 98 6.06 2.15 -14.29
C ASP A 98 4.88 2.80 -13.56
N TYR A 99 4.12 1.96 -12.87
CA TYR A 99 3.00 2.34 -12.01
C TYR A 99 3.39 2.21 -10.55
N LYS A 100 3.09 3.21 -9.73
CA LYS A 100 3.33 3.20 -8.29
C LYS A 100 2.01 2.95 -7.56
N PHE A 101 1.97 1.88 -6.77
CA PHE A 101 0.87 1.52 -5.89
C PHE A 101 1.30 1.74 -4.46
N THR A 102 0.60 2.60 -3.72
CA THR A 102 0.87 2.79 -2.29
C THR A 102 -0.27 2.23 -1.47
N LEU A 103 -0.03 1.10 -0.80
CA LEU A 103 -0.98 0.52 0.13
C LEU A 103 -0.75 1.10 1.53
N ARG A 104 -1.84 1.42 2.24
CA ARG A 104 -1.82 1.92 3.62
C ARG A 104 -2.87 1.20 4.45
N LEU A 105 -2.50 0.72 5.63
CA LEU A 105 -3.46 0.36 6.67
C LEU A 105 -4.00 1.65 7.29
N ARG A 106 -5.01 2.24 6.65
CA ARG A 106 -5.64 3.51 7.05
C ARG A 106 -6.23 3.48 8.44
N SER A 107 -6.64 2.30 8.90
CA SER A 107 -7.07 2.12 10.28
C SER A 107 -5.92 2.08 11.27
N ALA A 108 -4.64 2.14 10.91
CA ALA A 108 -3.57 2.21 11.91
C ALA A 108 -3.46 3.64 12.48
N LEU A 109 -3.45 3.80 13.80
CA LEU A 109 -3.31 5.11 14.45
C LEU A 109 -2.09 5.91 13.93
N PRO A 110 -0.87 5.34 13.78
CA PRO A 110 0.27 6.08 13.23
C PRO A 110 0.04 6.59 11.81
N VAL A 111 -0.69 5.84 10.99
CA VAL A 111 -1.04 6.25 9.62
C VAL A 111 -2.01 7.43 9.65
N ARG A 112 -3.05 7.37 10.49
CA ARG A 112 -4.02 8.45 10.68
C ARG A 112 -3.35 9.73 11.20
N GLN A 113 -2.48 9.61 12.20
CA GLN A 113 -1.66 10.71 12.71
C GLN A 113 -0.78 11.33 11.64
N ALA A 114 -0.13 10.52 10.79
CA ALA A 114 0.72 11.02 9.72
C ALA A 114 -0.09 11.77 8.65
N ILE A 115 -1.28 11.30 8.30
CA ILE A 115 -2.18 12.01 7.37
C ILE A 115 -2.56 13.38 7.95
N VAL A 116 -2.97 13.43 9.22
CA VAL A 116 -3.31 14.70 9.88
C VAL A 116 -2.10 15.63 9.93
N ARG A 117 -0.92 15.11 10.29
CA ARG A 117 0.30 15.93 10.31
C ARG A 117 0.67 16.45 8.93
N LEU A 118 0.46 15.67 7.87
CA LEU A 118 0.70 16.13 6.50
C LEU A 118 -0.17 17.35 6.18
N VAL A 119 -1.47 17.27 6.49
CA VAL A 119 -2.41 18.40 6.33
C VAL A 119 -1.95 19.61 7.15
N GLN A 120 -1.59 19.42 8.42
CA GLN A 120 -1.08 20.49 9.27
C GLN A 120 0.18 21.15 8.67
N LEU A 121 1.14 20.35 8.21
CA LEU A 121 2.38 20.87 7.60
C LEU A 121 2.10 21.63 6.30
N ASP A 122 1.22 21.11 5.45
CA ASP A 122 0.87 21.74 4.17
C ASP A 122 0.08 23.05 4.37
N GLN A 123 -0.65 23.17 5.48
CA GLN A 123 -1.33 24.40 5.89
C GLN A 123 -0.46 25.32 6.76
N GLN A 124 0.84 25.04 6.92
CA GLN A 124 1.76 25.85 7.74
C GLN A 124 1.28 26.00 9.21
N TYR A 125 0.71 24.93 9.77
CA TYR A 125 0.11 24.91 11.12
C TYR A 125 1.00 25.52 12.21
N ASP A 126 2.31 25.31 12.14
CA ASP A 126 3.24 25.79 13.16
C ASP A 126 3.32 27.35 13.20
N GLN A 127 2.92 28.02 12.11
CA GLN A 127 2.83 29.48 11.97
C GLN A 127 1.42 30.04 12.24
N MET A 128 0.42 29.17 12.46
CA MET A 128 -0.97 29.58 12.71
C MET A 128 -1.18 30.12 14.13
N THR A 129 -2.15 31.02 14.25
CA THR A 129 -2.71 31.45 15.54
C THR A 129 -3.44 30.29 16.25
N LEU A 130 -3.69 30.41 17.56
CA LEU A 130 -4.42 29.40 18.32
C LEU A 130 -5.82 29.11 17.77
N GLN A 131 -6.53 30.15 17.31
CA GLN A 131 -7.87 30.00 16.74
C GLN A 131 -7.84 29.21 15.41
N GLN A 132 -6.87 29.52 14.54
CA GLN A 132 -6.67 28.81 13.27
C GLN A 132 -6.28 27.35 13.50
N LYS A 133 -5.38 27.09 14.47
CA LYS A 133 -5.00 25.73 14.88
C LYS A 133 -6.22 24.92 15.33
N SER A 134 -7.02 25.49 16.24
CA SER A 134 -8.24 24.82 16.73
C SER A 134 -9.25 24.54 15.60
N ALA A 135 -9.35 25.43 14.61
CA ALA A 135 -10.23 25.23 13.46
C ALA A 135 -9.74 24.07 12.58
N LEU A 136 -8.44 24.00 12.28
CA LEU A 136 -7.86 22.91 11.49
C LEU A 136 -7.92 21.57 12.23
N ASP A 137 -7.68 21.58 13.54
CA ASP A 137 -7.79 20.37 14.37
C ASP A 137 -9.23 19.86 14.42
N ALA A 138 -10.24 20.75 14.44
CA ALA A 138 -11.64 20.36 14.31
C ALA A 138 -11.96 19.76 12.93
N GLN A 139 -11.42 20.33 11.85
CA GLN A 139 -11.62 19.82 10.48
C GLN A 139 -10.98 18.45 10.25
N THR A 140 -9.84 18.18 10.90
CA THR A 140 -9.10 16.92 10.74
C THR A 140 -9.46 15.86 11.78
N ARG A 141 -10.32 16.20 12.75
CA ARG A 141 -10.69 15.32 13.87
C ARG A 141 -11.22 13.97 13.41
N GLU A 142 -12.13 13.93 12.43
CA GLU A 142 -12.70 12.66 11.97
C GLU A 142 -11.65 11.73 11.35
N LEU A 143 -10.60 12.28 10.72
CA LEU A 143 -9.48 11.49 10.22
C LEU A 143 -8.68 10.85 11.36
N LEU A 144 -8.53 11.58 12.47
CA LEU A 144 -7.80 11.12 13.66
C LEU A 144 -8.64 10.27 14.61
N ASP A 145 -9.95 10.44 14.68
CA ASP A 145 -10.80 9.64 15.56
C ASP A 145 -11.27 8.36 14.85
N CYS A 146 -11.43 8.44 13.53
CA CYS A 146 -11.89 7.38 12.65
C CYS A 146 -12.96 6.47 13.28
N PRO A 147 -14.21 6.93 13.44
CA PRO A 147 -15.28 6.12 14.00
C PRO A 147 -15.44 4.76 13.29
N GLU A 148 -15.31 4.75 11.97
CA GLU A 148 -15.36 3.53 11.13
C GLU A 148 -14.27 2.51 11.46
N CYS A 149 -13.11 2.95 11.98
CA CYS A 149 -11.99 2.08 12.36
C CYS A 149 -12.32 1.21 13.58
N ARG A 150 -13.35 1.57 14.37
CA ARG A 150 -13.81 0.75 15.51
C ARG A 150 -14.37 -0.59 15.05
N GLU A 151 -15.07 -0.57 13.91
CA GLU A 151 -15.76 -1.74 13.35
C GLU A 151 -15.01 -2.37 12.18
N ASN A 152 -14.13 -1.62 11.51
CA ASN A 152 -13.48 -2.05 10.28
C ASN A 152 -11.95 -1.91 10.34
N TYR A 153 -11.26 -2.90 9.78
CA TYR A 153 -9.95 -2.67 9.22
C TYR A 153 -10.14 -1.92 7.90
N ILE A 154 -9.45 -0.80 7.75
CA ILE A 154 -9.54 0.04 6.56
C ILE A 154 -8.18 0.04 5.88
N ILE A 155 -8.17 -0.39 4.63
CA ILE A 155 -6.99 -0.37 3.77
C ILE A 155 -7.27 0.60 2.64
N SER A 156 -6.32 1.46 2.32
CA SER A 156 -6.38 2.23 1.08
C SER A 156 -5.24 1.87 0.13
N VAL A 157 -5.52 2.07 -1.15
CA VAL A 157 -4.52 1.94 -2.22
C VAL A 157 -4.57 3.22 -3.04
N GLY A 158 -3.46 3.96 -3.04
CA GLY A 158 -3.25 5.11 -3.91
C GLY A 158 -2.48 4.70 -5.17
N PHE A 159 -2.77 5.37 -6.28
CA PHE A 159 -2.19 5.07 -7.60
C PHE A 159 -1.48 6.30 -8.15
N GLY A 160 -0.29 6.09 -8.69
CA GLY A 160 0.43 7.09 -9.45
C GLY A 160 1.25 6.44 -10.57
N SER A 161 1.81 7.25 -11.45
CA SER A 161 2.79 6.81 -12.44
C SER A 161 3.97 7.77 -12.45
N SER A 162 5.15 7.29 -12.85
CA SER A 162 6.28 8.17 -13.18
C SER A 162 6.00 9.06 -14.39
N ASN A 163 5.00 8.72 -15.22
CA ASN A 163 4.57 9.46 -16.39
C ASN A 163 3.10 9.89 -16.19
N ALA A 164 2.82 11.20 -16.17
CA ALA A 164 1.50 11.75 -15.84
C ALA A 164 0.36 11.19 -16.72
N ASP A 165 0.65 10.89 -18.00
CA ASP A 165 -0.33 10.44 -19.00
C ASP A 165 -0.88 9.02 -18.80
N ASN A 166 -0.49 8.31 -17.73
CA ASN A 166 -0.86 6.90 -17.51
C ASN A 166 -1.67 6.65 -16.24
N ILE A 167 -1.97 7.67 -15.44
CA ILE A 167 -2.73 7.49 -14.18
C ILE A 167 -4.18 7.01 -14.45
N ASP A 168 -4.71 7.32 -15.64
CA ASP A 168 -6.10 7.10 -16.05
C ASP A 168 -6.56 5.63 -15.94
N LEU A 169 -5.75 4.67 -16.35
CA LEU A 169 -6.28 3.31 -16.58
C LEU A 169 -6.59 2.55 -15.28
N ILE A 170 -5.79 2.72 -14.24
CA ILE A 170 -6.03 2.08 -12.94
C ILE A 170 -7.20 2.77 -12.24
N TYR A 171 -7.26 4.09 -12.35
CA TYR A 171 -8.37 4.89 -11.84
C TYR A 171 -9.71 4.44 -12.47
N GLU A 172 -9.76 4.33 -13.81
CA GLU A 172 -10.95 3.87 -14.52
C GLU A 172 -11.33 2.44 -14.14
N TRP A 173 -10.35 1.55 -13.93
CA TRP A 173 -10.65 0.20 -13.45
C TRP A 173 -11.36 0.20 -12.10
N PHE A 174 -10.80 0.87 -11.08
CA PHE A 174 -11.39 0.91 -9.75
C PHE A 174 -12.74 1.63 -9.71
N ARG A 175 -12.93 2.67 -10.54
CA ARG A 175 -14.25 3.32 -10.67
C ARG A 175 -15.34 2.38 -11.18
N GLY A 176 -14.98 1.43 -12.04
CA GLY A 176 -15.92 0.44 -12.58
C GLY A 176 -16.24 -0.72 -11.62
N GLN A 177 -15.57 -0.83 -10.47
CA GLN A 177 -15.71 -1.99 -9.58
C GLN A 177 -16.87 -1.86 -8.59
N SER A 178 -17.46 -3.01 -8.26
CA SER A 178 -18.43 -3.16 -7.18
C SER A 178 -17.83 -4.02 -6.06
N VAL A 179 -18.41 -3.97 -4.86
CA VAL A 179 -18.04 -4.88 -3.77
C VAL A 179 -18.16 -6.34 -4.21
N GLN A 180 -19.23 -6.69 -4.95
CA GLN A 180 -19.49 -8.06 -5.38
C GLN A 180 -18.45 -8.58 -6.37
N SER A 181 -17.98 -7.73 -7.30
CA SER A 181 -16.91 -8.13 -8.23
C SER A 181 -15.58 -8.30 -7.51
N LEU A 182 -15.29 -7.44 -6.52
CA LEU A 182 -14.01 -7.44 -5.80
C LEU A 182 -13.87 -8.54 -4.74
N LYS A 183 -14.96 -8.98 -4.11
CA LYS A 183 -14.95 -9.99 -3.04
C LYS A 183 -14.26 -11.31 -3.43
N ASN A 184 -14.30 -11.67 -4.70
CA ASN A 184 -13.67 -12.90 -5.22
C ASN A 184 -12.14 -12.80 -5.28
N TYR A 185 -11.60 -11.59 -5.27
CA TYR A 185 -10.20 -11.30 -5.56
C TYR A 185 -9.48 -10.59 -4.42
N ILE A 186 -10.23 -9.89 -3.56
CA ILE A 186 -9.74 -9.06 -2.48
C ILE A 186 -10.21 -9.60 -1.13
N TYR A 187 -9.24 -9.96 -0.30
CA TYR A 187 -9.46 -10.31 1.10
C TYR A 187 -8.27 -9.88 1.95
N ILE A 188 -8.49 -9.85 3.26
CA ILE A 188 -7.41 -9.80 4.23
C ILE A 188 -7.30 -11.12 4.98
N ALA A 189 -6.09 -11.44 5.45
CA ALA A 189 -5.85 -12.59 6.30
C ALA A 189 -4.85 -12.28 7.42
N ASN A 190 -4.93 -12.98 8.55
CA ASN A 190 -3.86 -12.97 9.55
C ASN A 190 -2.77 -14.00 9.21
N ASP A 191 -1.71 -14.00 10.02
CA ASP A 191 -0.58 -14.95 9.96
C ASP A 191 -0.96 -16.41 10.26
N ARG A 192 -2.17 -16.65 10.77
CA ARG A 192 -2.76 -18.00 10.97
C ARG A 192 -3.62 -18.46 9.77
N GLY A 193 -3.77 -17.61 8.76
CA GLY A 193 -4.57 -17.91 7.56
C GLY A 193 -6.08 -17.69 7.72
N GLU A 194 -6.55 -17.19 8.87
CA GLU A 194 -7.94 -16.75 9.02
C GLU A 194 -8.20 -15.57 8.09
N ARG A 195 -9.35 -15.56 7.41
CA ARG A 195 -9.69 -14.55 6.40
C ARG A 195 -10.82 -13.62 6.84
N ARG A 196 -10.85 -12.42 6.27
CA ARG A 196 -12.02 -11.54 6.24
C ARG A 196 -12.27 -11.08 4.81
N GLU A 197 -13.53 -11.18 4.41
CA GLU A 197 -14.00 -10.71 3.12
C GLU A 197 -14.20 -9.20 3.12
N LEU A 198 -14.10 -8.61 1.93
CA LEU A 198 -14.41 -7.21 1.68
C LEU A 198 -15.88 -6.93 2.03
N SER A 199 -16.14 -6.06 3.00
CA SER A 199 -17.51 -5.68 3.39
C SER A 199 -18.01 -4.46 2.62
N ARG A 200 -17.12 -3.50 2.37
CA ARG A 200 -17.44 -2.24 1.69
C ARG A 200 -16.24 -1.73 0.89
N PHE A 201 -16.53 -1.05 -0.21
CA PHE A 201 -15.55 -0.48 -1.14
C PHE A 201 -15.95 0.96 -1.45
N ILE A 202 -14.98 1.87 -1.46
CA ILE A 202 -15.14 3.22 -1.99
C ILE A 202 -14.13 3.38 -3.12
N ALA A 203 -14.63 3.58 -4.33
CA ALA A 203 -13.81 3.90 -5.49
C ALA A 203 -13.16 5.29 -5.35
N PRO A 204 -11.97 5.51 -5.94
CA PRO A 204 -11.37 6.84 -5.99
C PRO A 204 -12.31 7.80 -6.74
N LYS A 205 -12.46 9.03 -6.24
CA LYS A 205 -13.42 10.00 -6.82
C LYS A 205 -12.83 10.78 -7.99
N VAL A 206 -11.53 11.00 -7.94
CA VAL A 206 -10.74 11.73 -8.94
C VAL A 206 -9.40 11.02 -9.14
N GLN A 207 -8.70 11.35 -10.22
CA GLN A 207 -7.36 10.85 -10.45
C GLN A 207 -6.41 11.28 -9.32
N GLY A 208 -5.54 10.37 -8.89
CA GLY A 208 -4.64 10.59 -7.76
C GLY A 208 -5.27 10.38 -6.37
N ASP A 209 -6.59 10.14 -6.30
CA ASP A 209 -7.28 9.75 -5.06
C ASP A 209 -7.04 8.27 -4.71
N GLU A 210 -7.36 7.88 -3.48
CA GLU A 210 -7.20 6.49 -3.02
C GLU A 210 -8.49 5.68 -3.18
N ALA A 211 -8.35 4.40 -3.51
CA ALA A 211 -9.41 3.40 -3.33
C ALA A 211 -9.42 2.92 -1.87
N PHE A 212 -10.60 2.76 -1.25
CA PHE A 212 -10.73 2.30 0.13
C PHE A 212 -11.46 0.97 0.23
N PHE A 213 -10.92 0.07 1.04
CA PHE A 213 -11.41 -1.29 1.29
C PHE A 213 -11.67 -1.46 2.77
N PHE A 214 -12.88 -1.89 3.10
CA PHE A 214 -13.33 -2.07 4.47
C PHE A 214 -13.53 -3.55 4.73
N PHE A 215 -13.03 -4.02 5.87
CA PHE A 215 -13.15 -5.39 6.32
C PHE A 215 -13.60 -5.39 7.77
N LYS A 216 -14.67 -6.11 8.11
CA LYS A 216 -15.15 -6.15 9.49
C LYS A 216 -14.07 -6.68 10.43
N ARG A 217 -13.88 -6.00 11.57
CA ARG A 217 -12.94 -6.43 12.61
C ARG A 217 -13.39 -7.74 13.21
N ILE A 218 -14.64 -7.75 13.67
CA ILE A 218 -15.28 -8.91 14.28
C ILE A 218 -15.90 -9.79 13.20
N GLY A 219 -15.48 -11.06 13.17
CA GLY A 219 -16.03 -12.08 12.28
C GLY A 219 -17.32 -12.70 12.80
N SER A 220 -17.86 -13.67 12.06
CA SER A 220 -19.02 -14.48 12.49
C SER A 220 -18.76 -15.31 13.74
N ASN A 221 -17.49 -15.57 14.07
CA ASN A 221 -17.04 -16.23 15.29
C ASN A 221 -16.93 -15.27 16.49
N GLU A 222 -17.42 -14.03 16.36
CA GLU A 222 -17.38 -12.97 17.37
C GLU A 222 -15.95 -12.59 17.83
N ARG A 223 -14.93 -12.92 17.04
CA ARG A 223 -13.53 -12.62 17.36
C ARG A 223 -12.91 -11.63 16.36
N PRO A 224 -12.02 -10.74 16.83
CA PRO A 224 -11.24 -9.90 15.93
C PRO A 224 -10.27 -10.75 15.11
N LEU A 225 -10.06 -10.38 13.83
CA LEU A 225 -9.08 -11.07 12.98
C LEU A 225 -7.64 -10.94 13.54
N LEU A 226 -7.33 -9.74 14.02
CA LEU A 226 -6.03 -9.40 14.61
C LEU A 226 -6.15 -9.38 16.13
N THR A 227 -5.27 -10.13 16.77
CA THR A 227 -5.08 -10.22 18.22
C THR A 227 -3.73 -9.61 18.60
N PRO A 228 -3.43 -9.35 19.89
CA PRO A 228 -2.12 -8.88 20.30
C PRO A 228 -0.95 -9.78 19.86
N ASP A 229 -1.19 -11.10 19.71
CA ASP A 229 -0.18 -12.05 19.24
C ASP A 229 -0.02 -12.11 17.71
N SER A 230 -0.87 -11.40 16.96
CA SER A 230 -0.80 -11.40 15.49
C SER A 230 0.47 -10.70 15.02
N LYS A 231 1.18 -11.31 14.07
CA LYS A 231 2.42 -10.74 13.52
C LYS A 231 2.21 -10.01 12.22
N LYS A 232 1.28 -10.50 11.39
CA LYS A 232 1.03 -9.96 10.05
C LYS A 232 -0.45 -9.81 9.75
N LEU A 233 -0.75 -8.76 9.00
CA LEU A 233 -1.97 -8.62 8.23
C LEU A 233 -1.61 -8.71 6.74
N LEU A 234 -2.23 -9.65 6.05
CA LEU A 234 -2.00 -9.91 4.64
C LEU A 234 -3.14 -9.26 3.88
N PHE A 235 -2.85 -8.32 2.98
CA PHE A 235 -3.79 -7.88 1.96
C PHE A 235 -3.48 -8.62 0.67
N ARG A 236 -4.48 -9.30 0.14
CA ARG A 236 -4.35 -10.13 -1.04
C ARG A 236 -5.30 -9.58 -2.10
N MET A 237 -4.73 -9.14 -3.22
CA MET A 237 -5.46 -8.75 -4.42
C MET A 237 -4.95 -9.62 -5.55
N SER A 238 -5.78 -10.61 -5.92
CA SER A 238 -5.46 -11.59 -6.95
C SER A 238 -6.22 -11.21 -8.21
N ASP A 239 -5.59 -10.50 -9.14
CA ASP A 239 -6.16 -10.36 -10.48
C ASP A 239 -5.67 -11.54 -11.34
N VAL A 240 -6.61 -12.15 -12.08
CA VAL A 240 -6.41 -13.24 -13.03
C VAL A 240 -5.57 -12.80 -14.24
N ASN A 241 -5.46 -11.48 -14.49
CA ASN A 241 -4.89 -10.92 -15.71
C ASN A 241 -3.61 -10.07 -15.49
N ALA A 242 -3.48 -9.37 -14.36
CA ALA A 242 -2.17 -8.92 -13.88
C ALA A 242 -1.42 -10.08 -13.23
N ARG A 243 -0.51 -10.73 -13.97
CA ARG A 243 0.47 -11.69 -13.39
C ARG A 243 1.34 -11.11 -12.26
N SER A 244 1.16 -9.84 -11.89
CA SER A 244 1.67 -9.19 -10.69
C SER A 244 0.62 -9.19 -9.58
N VAL A 245 0.66 -10.20 -8.72
CA VAL A 245 -0.16 -10.22 -7.50
C VAL A 245 0.30 -9.10 -6.59
N THR A 246 -0.56 -8.11 -6.33
CA THR A 246 -0.32 -7.02 -5.39
C THR A 246 -0.62 -7.52 -3.98
N ASN A 247 0.26 -8.42 -3.55
CA ASN A 247 0.25 -8.98 -2.22
C ASN A 247 1.04 -8.07 -1.30
N PHE A 248 0.40 -7.61 -0.24
CA PHE A 248 1.03 -6.81 0.79
C PHE A 248 0.99 -7.54 2.11
N ASP A 249 2.14 -7.57 2.76
CA ASP A 249 2.30 -8.04 4.13
C ASP A 249 2.53 -6.80 4.98
N ILE A 250 1.62 -6.55 5.92
CA ILE A 250 1.67 -5.46 6.90
C ILE A 250 2.11 -6.06 8.23
N ASP A 251 3.18 -5.51 8.80
CA ASP A 251 3.62 -5.89 10.14
C ASP A 251 2.76 -5.17 11.17
N VAL A 252 1.99 -5.97 11.92
CA VAL A 252 1.05 -5.47 12.94
C VAL A 252 1.58 -5.63 14.36
N THR A 253 2.78 -6.21 14.55
CA THR A 253 3.40 -6.31 15.88
C THR A 253 3.60 -4.94 16.52
N LYS A 254 3.84 -3.93 15.67
CA LYS A 254 4.04 -2.55 16.08
C LYS A 254 2.73 -1.75 16.26
N LEU A 255 1.57 -2.34 16.00
CA LEU A 255 0.26 -1.74 16.32
C LEU A 255 -0.17 -2.01 17.76
N VAL A 256 0.48 -2.95 18.45
CA VAL A 256 0.16 -3.29 19.83
C VAL A 256 0.80 -2.26 20.75
N VAL A 257 -0.04 -1.45 21.40
CA VAL A 257 0.36 -0.50 22.45
C VAL A 257 -0.41 -0.88 23.70
N ASP A 258 0.29 -1.09 24.81
CA ASP A 258 -0.28 -1.52 26.10
C ASP A 258 -1.15 -2.79 26.01
N GLY A 259 -0.72 -3.75 25.17
CA GLY A 259 -1.43 -5.01 24.96
C GLY A 259 -2.72 -4.90 24.12
N GLN A 260 -3.02 -3.72 23.58
CA GLN A 260 -4.16 -3.51 22.69
C GLN A 260 -3.69 -3.13 21.28
N VAL A 261 -4.34 -3.70 20.27
CA VAL A 261 -4.07 -3.35 18.88
C VAL A 261 -4.75 -2.01 18.58
N GLN A 262 -3.95 -0.97 18.35
CA GLN A 262 -4.41 0.39 18.09
C GLN A 262 -4.92 0.54 16.65
N PHE A 263 -6.22 0.82 16.52
CA PHE A 263 -6.87 1.16 15.25
C PHE A 263 -7.59 2.50 15.32
#